data_AF-A0A2T0WX76-F1
#
_entry.id   AF-A0A2T0WX76-F1
#
_cell.length_a   1.000
_cell.length_b   1.000
_cell.length_c   1.000
_cell.angle_alpha   90.00
_cell.angle_beta   90.00
_cell.angle_gamma   90.00
#
_symmetry.space_group_name_H-M   'P 1'
#
loop_
_entity.id
_entity.type
_entity.pdbx_description
1 polymer ?
#
loop_
_entity_poly.entity_id
_entity_poly.type
_entity_poly.pdbx_seq_one_letter_code
_entity_poly.pdbx_strand_id
1 'polypeptide(L)'
;MTALSPSAPRSNLVARIVLSIPVIGWIARDLLHGDKNNIWFFIIAIVSLWGISVLTFGIPGLYLPAVGFVPVMWIILLLITRG
;
A
#
# COMPACT_ATOMS: atom_id res chain seq x y z
N MET A 1 7.79 44.42 10.12
CA MET A 1 7.20 43.30 10.88
C MET A 1 6.65 42.29 9.86
N THR A 2 7.54 41.44 9.35
CA THR A 2 7.33 40.55 8.20
C THR A 2 6.71 39.23 8.66
N ALA A 3 5.53 38.89 8.15
CA ALA A 3 4.89 37.61 8.39
C ALA A 3 5.77 36.47 7.84
N LEU A 4 6.27 35.61 8.73
CA LEU A 4 6.89 34.35 8.34
C LEU A 4 5.78 33.43 7.82
N SER A 5 5.60 33.36 6.50
CA SER A 5 4.77 32.34 5.88
C SER A 5 5.32 30.97 6.30
N PRO A 6 4.53 30.07 6.92
CA PRO A 6 4.99 28.73 7.22
C PRO A 6 5.32 28.05 5.89
N SER A 7 6.56 27.59 5.75
CA SER A 7 6.98 26.78 4.61
C SER A 7 6.12 25.52 4.60
N ALA A 8 5.19 25.42 3.65
CA ALA A 8 4.40 24.23 3.43
C ALA A 8 5.33 23.00 3.39
N PRO A 9 5.00 21.89 4.09
CA PRO A 9 5.79 20.67 4.01
C PRO A 9 5.96 20.31 2.53
N ARG A 10 7.20 20.06 2.08
CA ARG A 10 7.47 19.57 0.72
C ARG A 10 6.81 18.20 0.56
N SER A 11 5.53 18.18 0.16
CA SER A 11 4.85 16.95 -0.19
C SER A 11 5.54 16.39 -1.41
N ASN A 12 6.13 15.20 -1.26
CA ASN A 12 6.82 14.56 -2.37
C ASN A 12 5.80 14.32 -3.49
N LEU A 13 6.25 14.39 -4.75
CA LEU A 13 5.39 14.13 -5.92
C LEU A 13 4.66 12.78 -5.80
N VAL A 14 5.30 11.82 -5.13
CA VAL A 14 4.75 10.49 -4.82
C VAL A 14 3.48 10.57 -3.95
N ALA A 15 3.45 11.35 -2.87
CA ALA A 15 2.27 11.51 -2.02
C ALA A 15 1.13 12.16 -2.78
N ARG A 16 1.44 13.11 -3.67
CA ARG A 16 0.43 13.75 -4.52
C ARG A 16 -0.19 12.75 -5.50
N ILE A 17 0.63 11.89 -6.11
CA ILE A 17 0.16 10.84 -7.03
C ILE A 17 -0.66 9.79 -6.27
N VAL A 18 -0.14 9.26 -5.16
CA VAL A 18 -0.82 8.23 -4.35
C VAL A 18 -2.14 8.75 -3.78
N LEU A 19 -2.20 10.00 -3.31
CA LEU A 19 -3.43 10.62 -2.80
C LEU A 19 -4.41 11.05 -3.90
N SER A 20 -3.98 11.17 -5.16
CA SER A 20 -4.86 11.52 -6.29
C SER A 20 -5.55 10.29 -6.89
N ILE A 21 -5.10 9.07 -6.56
CA ILE A 21 -5.77 7.85 -6.98
C ILE A 21 -6.99 7.68 -6.07
N PRO A 22 -8.24 7.78 -6.58
CA PRO A 22 -9.43 7.86 -5.73
C PRO A 22 -9.61 6.64 -4.81
N VAL A 23 -9.19 5.45 -5.24
CA VAL A 23 -9.29 4.22 -4.44
C VAL A 23 -8.10 4.06 -3.49
N ILE A 24 -6.87 4.15 -4.00
CA ILE A 24 -5.65 3.93 -3.19
C ILE A 24 -5.41 5.11 -2.23
N GLY A 25 -5.66 6.34 -2.67
CA GLY A 25 -5.50 7.56 -1.89
C GLY A 25 -6.53 7.69 -0.77
N TRP A 26 -7.74 7.13 -0.95
CA TRP A 26 -8.72 7.04 0.12
C TRP A 26 -8.25 6.06 1.20
N ILE A 27 -7.91 4.82 0.82
CA ILE A 27 -7.40 3.79 1.76
C ILE A 27 -6.13 4.27 2.48
N ALA A 28 -5.20 4.89 1.75
CA ALA A 28 -3.96 5.41 2.33
C ALA A 28 -4.22 6.55 3.33
N ARG A 29 -5.16 7.45 3.04
CA ARG A 29 -5.53 8.53 3.95
C ARG A 29 -6.22 7.98 5.20
N ASP A 30 -7.05 6.95 5.04
CA ASP A 30 -7.76 6.26 6.10
C ASP A 30 -6.82 5.44 7.01
N LEU A 31 -5.76 4.84 6.45
CA LEU A 31 -4.73 4.15 7.22
C LEU A 31 -3.78 5.10 7.96
N LEU A 32 -3.50 6.28 7.39
CA LEU A 32 -2.56 7.25 7.96
C LEU A 32 -3.20 8.18 9.00
N HIS A 33 -4.47 8.53 8.83
CA HIS A 33 -5.19 9.46 9.72
C HIS A 33 -6.34 8.80 10.50
N GLY A 34 -6.67 7.54 10.18
CA GLY A 34 -7.71 6.80 10.87
C GLY A 34 -7.24 6.23 12.21
N ASP A 35 -8.22 5.79 12.99
CA ASP A 35 -8.02 5.20 14.31
C ASP A 35 -7.15 3.93 14.24
N LYS A 36 -6.50 3.56 15.36
CA LYS A 36 -5.57 2.41 15.42
C LYS A 36 -6.23 1.09 15.00
N ASN A 37 -7.56 1.01 15.06
CA ASN A 37 -8.33 -0.15 14.62
C ASN A 37 -8.47 -0.25 13.08
N ASN A 38 -8.23 0.83 12.34
CA ASN A 38 -8.41 0.83 10.88
C ASN A 38 -7.43 -0.10 10.15
N ILE A 39 -6.24 -0.29 10.73
CA ILE A 39 -5.27 -1.27 10.22
C ILE A 39 -5.83 -2.69 10.23
N TRP A 40 -6.64 -3.05 11.23
CA TRP A 40 -7.25 -4.37 11.33
C TRP A 40 -8.30 -4.57 10.24
N PHE A 41 -9.14 -3.55 9.99
CA PHE A 41 -10.11 -3.60 8.88
C PHE A 41 -9.42 -3.76 7.52
N PHE A 42 -8.30 -3.08 7.31
CA PHE A 42 -7.52 -3.22 6.09
C PHE A 42 -6.92 -4.62 5.92
N ILE A 43 -6.33 -5.20 6.98
CA ILE A 43 -5.80 -6.56 6.94
C ILE A 43 -6.92 -7.56 6.64
N ILE A 44 -8.07 -7.44 7.33
CA ILE A 44 -9.23 -8.29 7.09
C ILE A 44 -9.71 -8.16 5.64
N ALA A 45 -9.81 -6.94 5.10
CA ALA A 45 -10.21 -6.72 3.72
C ALA A 45 -9.27 -7.40 2.71
N ILE A 46 -7.94 -7.35 2.92
CA ILE A 46 -6.97 -8.06 2.07
C ILE A 46 -7.17 -9.57 2.15
N VAL A 47 -7.31 -10.11 3.37
CA VAL A 47 -7.52 -11.56 3.57
C VAL A 47 -8.83 -12.01 2.93
N SER A 48 -9.90 -11.23 3.06
CA SER A 48 -11.18 -11.50 2.42
C SER A 48 -11.07 -11.46 0.90
N LEU A 49 -10.40 -10.46 0.32
CA LEU A 49 -10.16 -10.38 -1.12
C LEU A 49 -9.40 -11.61 -1.63
N TRP A 50 -8.37 -12.05 -0.88
CA TRP A 50 -7.63 -13.26 -1.21
C TRP A 50 -8.51 -14.51 -1.12
N GLY A 51 -9.34 -14.63 -0.08
CA GLY A 51 -10.33 -15.70 0.04
C GLY A 51 -11.29 -15.75 -1.15
N ILE A 52 -11.81 -14.61 -1.59
CA ILE A 52 -12.66 -14.50 -2.79
C ILE A 52 -11.90 -14.99 -4.03
N SER A 53 -10.62 -14.65 -4.16
CA SER A 53 -9.79 -15.13 -5.26
C SER A 53 -9.65 -16.66 -5.25
N VAL A 54 -9.46 -17.28 -4.08
CA VAL A 54 -9.42 -18.75 -3.94
C VAL A 54 -10.77 -19.37 -4.31
N LEU A 55 -11.89 -18.77 -3.90
CA LEU A 55 -13.22 -19.30 -4.25
C LEU A 55 -13.55 -19.14 -5.74
N THR A 56 -13.06 -18.08 -6.38
CA THR A 56 -13.35 -17.78 -7.79
C THR A 56 -12.46 -18.56 -8.75
N PHE A 57 -11.17 -18.69 -8.44
CA PHE A 57 -10.17 -19.27 -9.33
C PHE A 57 -9.61 -20.61 -8.83
N GLY A 58 -9.97 -21.05 -7.63
CA GLY A 58 -9.49 -22.29 -7.02
C GLY A 58 -8.04 -22.21 -6.56
N ILE A 59 -7.31 -23.29 -6.80
CA ILE A 59 -5.89 -23.45 -6.47
C ILE A 59 -4.99 -22.33 -7.04
N PRO A 60 -5.16 -21.88 -8.31
CA PRO A 60 -4.48 -20.70 -8.83
C PRO A 60 -4.64 -19.44 -7.96
N GLY A 61 -5.84 -19.20 -7.41
CA GLY A 61 -6.11 -18.07 -6.53
C GLY A 61 -5.31 -18.13 -5.22
N LEU A 62 -5.00 -19.33 -4.74
CA LEU A 62 -4.14 -19.54 -3.57
C LEU A 62 -2.68 -19.16 -3.86
N TYR A 63 -2.20 -19.44 -5.08
CA TYR A 63 -0.82 -19.16 -5.48
C TYR A 63 -0.55 -17.71 -5.89
N LEU A 64 -1.58 -16.89 -6.10
CA LEU A 64 -1.43 -15.49 -6.52
C LEU A 64 -0.51 -14.65 -5.61
N PRO A 65 -0.62 -14.68 -4.27
CA PRO A 65 0.32 -13.96 -3.42
C PRO A 65 1.77 -14.44 -3.63
N ALA A 66 1.98 -15.77 -3.73
CA ALA A 66 3.31 -16.34 -3.93
C ALA A 66 3.96 -15.85 -5.24
N VAL A 67 3.19 -15.82 -6.33
CA VAL A 67 3.67 -15.30 -7.62
C VAL A 67 3.87 -13.78 -7.55
N GLY A 68 2.98 -13.05 -6.88
CA GLY A 68 3.11 -11.61 -6.67
C GLY A 68 4.35 -11.21 -5.88
N PHE A 69 4.84 -12.08 -4.99
CA PHE A 69 6.08 -11.86 -4.24
C PHE A 69 7.37 -12.11 -5.05
N VAL A 70 7.30 -12.75 -6.23
CA VAL A 70 8.48 -12.99 -7.09
C VAL A 70 9.27 -11.71 -7.41
N PRO A 71 8.66 -10.61 -7.92
CA PRO A 71 9.40 -9.37 -8.15
C PRO A 71 9.95 -8.76 -6.86
N VAL A 72 9.27 -8.94 -5.72
CA VAL A 72 9.75 -8.49 -4.40
C VAL A 72 11.02 -9.22 -4.03
N MET A 73 11.06 -10.55 -4.19
CA MET A 73 12.28 -11.33 -3.95
C MET A 73 13.41 -10.91 -4.87
N TRP A 74 13.12 -10.65 -6.15
CA TRP A 74 14.11 -10.09 -7.08
C TRP A 74 14.69 -8.76 -6.60
N ILE A 75 13.84 -7.82 -6.17
CA ILE A 75 14.30 -6.54 -5.63
C ILE A 75 15.16 -6.76 -4.38
N ILE A 76 14.75 -7.63 -3.45
CA ILE A 76 15.51 -7.94 -2.24
C ILE A 76 16.89 -8.51 -2.61
N LEU A 77 16.96 -9.47 -3.52
CA LEU A 77 18.22 -10.06 -3.97
C LEU A 77 19.13 -9.00 -4.62
N LEU A 78 18.58 -8.12 -5.45
CA LEU A 78 19.34 -7.02 -6.06
C LEU A 78 19.85 -6.02 -5.02
N LEU A 79 19.05 -5.71 -4.00
CA LEU A 79 19.45 -4.82 -2.90
C LEU A 79 20.58 -5.45 -2.08
N ILE A 80 20.48 -6.72 -1.72
CA ILE A 80 21.52 -7.45 -0.98
C ILE A 80 22.80 -7.56 -1.81
N THR A 81 22.68 -7.79 -3.12
CA THR A 81 23.84 -7.88 -4.03
C THR A 81 24.59 -6.55 -4.14
N ARG A 82 23.95 -5.41 -3.83
CA ARG A 82 24.55 -4.07 -3.92
C ARG A 82 25.42 -3.67 -2.72
N GLY A 83 25.41 -4.42 -1.62
CA GLY A 83 26.17 -4.12 -0.40
C GLY A 83 25.48 -3.10 0.48
#